data_AF-A0A7R8ZU13-F1
#
_entry.id   AF-A0A7R8ZU13-F1
#
_cell.length_a   1.000
_cell.length_b   1.000
_cell.length_c   1.000
_cell.angle_alpha   90.00
_cell.angle_beta   90.00
_cell.angle_gamma   90.00
#
_symmetry.space_group_name_H-M   'P 1'
#
loop_
_entity.id
_entity.type
_entity.pdbx_description
1 polymer ?
#
loop_
_entity_poly.entity_id
_entity_poly.type
_entity_poly.pdbx_seq_one_letter_code
_entity_poly.pdbx_strand_id
1 'polypeptide(L)'
;MESIYERLGDENLKKLVDIFYDKVENDETLKGLFQTDMEVVRSKQFMFLTQFFGGPTRYSEVHGHPKLRMRHLPHKVTPEGAAAWLSCMESAISELPIDDSFKREIFIRFPHAARHMYLFPDRLDILLIGLILIFTALGTWACKIVLKEWGHDPSKIVMDETIGVWITLLFIPFNHWYIWLGFGLFRLFDIWKPLGIRTIDDKMQSAFSVMLDDILA
;
A
#
# COMPACT_ATOMS: atom_id res chain seq x y z
N MET A 1 16.56 -24.79 -17.99
CA MET A 1 15.80 -25.23 -16.80
C MET A 1 14.35 -25.13 -17.17
N GLU A 2 13.59 -26.20 -16.99
CA GLU A 2 12.17 -26.25 -17.32
C GLU A 2 11.38 -25.28 -16.41
N SER A 3 10.40 -24.59 -16.98
CA SER A 3 9.53 -23.66 -16.27
C SER A 3 8.58 -24.38 -15.30
N ILE A 4 7.95 -23.63 -14.38
CA ILE A 4 6.90 -24.21 -13.52
C ILE A 4 5.73 -24.68 -14.38
N TYR A 5 5.38 -23.94 -15.42
CA TYR A 5 4.26 -24.28 -16.31
C TYR A 5 4.50 -25.62 -17.03
N GLU A 6 5.68 -25.82 -17.62
CA GLU A 6 6.03 -27.06 -18.32
C GLU A 6 5.98 -28.29 -17.38
N ARG A 7 6.48 -28.14 -16.14
CA ARG A 7 6.42 -29.20 -15.12
C ARG A 7 5.01 -29.45 -14.57
N LEU A 8 4.20 -28.42 -14.42
CA LEU A 8 2.86 -28.50 -13.86
C LEU A 8 1.85 -29.06 -14.88
N GLY A 9 1.93 -28.56 -16.12
CA GLY A 9 1.00 -28.87 -17.21
C GLY A 9 -0.36 -28.20 -17.08
N ASP A 10 -1.06 -28.09 -18.22
CA ASP A 10 -2.40 -27.49 -18.29
C ASP A 10 -3.43 -28.20 -17.41
N GLU A 11 -3.36 -29.52 -17.31
CA GLU A 11 -4.31 -30.33 -16.54
C GLU A 11 -4.26 -30.00 -15.04
N ASN A 12 -3.07 -30.04 -14.42
CA ASN A 12 -2.93 -29.70 -13.01
C ASN A 12 -3.15 -28.21 -12.76
N LEU A 13 -2.78 -27.34 -13.71
CA LEU A 13 -3.04 -25.91 -13.57
C LEU A 13 -4.55 -25.62 -13.59
N LYS A 14 -5.31 -26.27 -14.47
CA LYS A 14 -6.77 -26.17 -14.49
C LYS A 14 -7.36 -26.68 -13.17
N LYS A 15 -6.94 -27.87 -12.72
CA LYS A 15 -7.35 -28.43 -11.43
C LYS A 15 -7.05 -27.49 -10.25
N LEU A 16 -5.88 -26.86 -10.25
CA LEU A 16 -5.51 -25.87 -9.24
C LEU A 16 -6.48 -24.70 -9.22
N VAL A 17 -6.80 -24.13 -10.38
CA VAL A 17 -7.72 -22.99 -10.50
C VAL A 17 -9.13 -23.38 -10.04
N ASP A 18 -9.61 -24.56 -10.41
CA ASP A 18 -10.94 -25.03 -10.03
C ASP A 18 -11.05 -25.21 -8.51
N ILE A 19 -10.13 -25.98 -7.89
CA ILE A 19 -10.09 -26.19 -6.43
C ILE A 19 -9.93 -24.85 -5.69
N PHE A 20 -9.09 -23.96 -6.23
CA PHE A 20 -8.86 -22.65 -5.64
C PHE A 20 -10.15 -21.82 -5.57
N TYR A 21 -10.89 -21.72 -6.68
CA TYR A 21 -12.13 -20.94 -6.68
C TYR A 21 -13.27 -21.62 -5.92
N ASP A 22 -13.34 -22.94 -5.88
CA ASP A 22 -14.29 -23.65 -5.02
C ASP A 22 -14.07 -23.28 -3.55
N LYS A 23 -12.80 -23.17 -3.11
CA LYS A 23 -12.48 -22.71 -1.75
C LYS A 23 -12.82 -21.24 -1.54
N VAL A 24 -12.55 -20.38 -2.52
CA VAL A 24 -12.86 -18.94 -2.46
C VAL A 24 -14.36 -18.67 -2.36
N GLU A 25 -15.18 -19.42 -3.09
CA GLU A 25 -16.64 -19.29 -3.05
C GLU A 25 -17.24 -19.74 -1.70
N ASN A 26 -16.55 -20.61 -0.97
CA ASN A 26 -16.95 -21.10 0.34
C ASN A 26 -16.30 -20.34 1.52
N ASP A 27 -15.37 -19.42 1.26
CA ASP A 27 -14.71 -18.63 2.31
C ASP A 27 -15.57 -17.42 2.69
N GLU A 28 -15.87 -17.28 3.99
CA GLU A 28 -16.72 -16.20 4.51
C GLU A 28 -16.16 -14.79 4.23
N THR A 29 -14.84 -14.64 4.12
CA THR A 29 -14.16 -13.37 3.84
C THR A 29 -14.23 -13.02 2.36
N LEU A 30 -14.19 -14.03 1.48
CA LEU A 30 -14.02 -13.83 0.04
C LEU A 30 -15.30 -14.03 -0.80
N LYS A 31 -16.29 -14.80 -0.32
CA LYS A 31 -17.48 -15.19 -1.10
C LYS A 31 -18.29 -14.02 -1.68
N GLY A 32 -18.19 -12.83 -1.09
CA GLY A 32 -18.88 -11.62 -1.56
C GLY A 32 -18.10 -10.79 -2.59
N LEU A 33 -16.86 -11.16 -2.92
CA LEU A 33 -15.98 -10.35 -3.77
C LEU A 33 -16.27 -10.49 -5.27
N PHE A 34 -16.78 -11.65 -5.69
CA PHE A 34 -17.01 -11.96 -7.10
C PHE A 34 -18.50 -11.87 -7.43
N GLN A 35 -18.86 -10.90 -8.27
CA GLN A 35 -20.24 -10.68 -8.76
C GLN A 35 -20.41 -11.09 -10.23
N THR A 36 -19.36 -11.62 -10.85
CA THR A 36 -19.33 -12.00 -12.27
C THR A 36 -19.44 -13.52 -12.40
N ASP A 37 -19.80 -13.98 -13.59
CA ASP A 37 -19.73 -15.39 -13.95
C ASP A 37 -18.36 -16.00 -13.58
N MET A 38 -18.40 -17.02 -12.73
CA MET A 38 -17.21 -17.65 -12.20
C MET A 38 -16.44 -18.46 -13.24
N GLU A 39 -17.08 -18.90 -14.33
CA GLU A 39 -16.38 -19.52 -15.46
C GLU A 39 -15.42 -18.51 -16.12
N VAL A 40 -15.85 -17.25 -16.25
CA VAL A 40 -15.01 -16.17 -16.78
C VAL A 40 -13.85 -15.86 -15.84
N VAL A 41 -14.11 -15.88 -14.52
CA VAL A 41 -13.09 -15.65 -13.49
C VAL A 41 -12.04 -16.77 -13.51
N ARG A 42 -12.47 -18.04 -13.48
CA ARG A 42 -11.60 -19.22 -13.60
C ARG A 42 -10.77 -19.18 -14.89
N SER A 43 -11.40 -18.89 -16.03
CA SER A 43 -10.71 -18.79 -17.32
C SER A 43 -9.61 -17.71 -17.32
N LYS A 44 -9.91 -16.51 -16.81
CA LYS A 44 -8.92 -15.43 -16.67
C LYS A 44 -7.76 -15.82 -15.77
N GLN A 45 -8.04 -16.46 -14.64
CA GLN A 45 -7.00 -16.92 -13.72
C GLN A 45 -6.12 -17.99 -14.34
N PHE A 46 -6.70 -18.95 -15.05
CA PHE A 46 -5.95 -19.98 -15.77
C PHE A 46 -5.02 -19.39 -16.82
N MET A 47 -5.51 -18.47 -17.65
CA MET A 47 -4.68 -17.75 -18.63
C MET A 47 -3.57 -16.96 -17.96
N PHE A 48 -3.88 -16.28 -16.86
CA PHE A 48 -2.90 -15.49 -16.11
C PHE A 48 -1.81 -16.39 -15.51
N LEU A 49 -2.18 -17.48 -14.82
CA LEU A 49 -1.23 -18.38 -14.19
C LEU A 49 -0.38 -19.15 -15.22
N THR A 50 -0.95 -19.46 -16.39
CA THR A 50 -0.18 -20.02 -17.52
C THR A 50 1.02 -19.13 -17.83
N GLN A 51 0.76 -17.84 -18.05
CA GLN A 51 1.81 -16.87 -18.34
C GLN A 51 2.73 -16.61 -17.11
N PHE A 52 2.15 -16.53 -15.92
CA PHE A 52 2.87 -16.25 -14.67
C PHE A 52 3.91 -17.33 -14.33
N PHE A 53 3.61 -18.59 -14.65
CA PHE A 53 4.51 -19.72 -14.41
C PHE A 53 5.50 -19.99 -15.55
N GLY A 54 5.58 -19.08 -16.53
CA GLY A 54 6.54 -19.16 -17.64
C GLY A 54 6.03 -19.86 -18.89
N GLY A 55 4.72 -20.12 -18.98
CA GLY A 55 4.07 -20.64 -20.17
C GLY A 55 3.73 -19.56 -21.21
N PRO A 56 2.91 -19.91 -22.22
CA PRO A 56 2.49 -18.98 -23.27
C PRO A 56 1.75 -17.75 -22.74
N THR A 57 1.79 -16.66 -23.49
CA THR A 57 1.21 -15.34 -23.13
C THR A 57 -0.31 -15.24 -23.27
N ARG A 58 -1.04 -16.32 -22.94
CA ARG A 58 -2.49 -16.46 -23.14
C ARG A 58 -3.30 -15.29 -22.56
N TYR A 59 -2.93 -14.83 -21.36
CA TYR A 59 -3.61 -13.69 -20.74
C TYR A 59 -3.38 -12.39 -21.51
N SER A 60 -2.12 -12.12 -21.87
CA SER A 60 -1.76 -10.85 -22.52
C SER A 60 -2.28 -10.76 -23.95
N GLU A 61 -2.40 -11.89 -24.65
CA GLU A 61 -3.00 -11.97 -25.99
C GLU A 61 -4.47 -11.55 -25.99
N VAL A 62 -5.23 -11.87 -24.94
CA VAL A 62 -6.67 -11.59 -24.85
C VAL A 62 -6.97 -10.29 -24.10
N HIS A 63 -6.22 -10.00 -23.03
CA HIS A 63 -6.51 -8.91 -22.09
C HIS A 63 -5.43 -7.82 -22.04
N GLY A 64 -4.36 -7.94 -22.82
CA GLY A 64 -3.20 -7.05 -22.76
C GLY A 64 -2.43 -7.19 -21.45
N HIS A 65 -1.48 -6.27 -21.24
CA HIS A 65 -0.55 -6.31 -20.11
C HIS A 65 -1.24 -6.53 -18.74
N PRO A 66 -0.76 -7.42 -17.84
CA PRO A 66 -1.46 -7.81 -16.61
C PRO A 66 -1.84 -6.70 -15.63
N LYS A 67 -1.01 -5.66 -15.45
CA LYS A 67 -1.28 -4.46 -14.61
C LYS A 67 -2.11 -4.76 -13.35
N LEU A 68 -1.75 -5.80 -12.60
CA LEU A 68 -2.62 -6.43 -11.60
C LEU A 68 -3.15 -5.42 -10.59
N ARG A 69 -2.27 -4.60 -10.00
CA ARG A 69 -2.68 -3.58 -9.02
C ARG A 69 -3.74 -2.62 -9.56
N MET A 70 -3.60 -2.15 -10.81
CA MET A 70 -4.59 -1.26 -11.41
C MET A 70 -5.95 -1.94 -11.62
N ARG A 71 -5.95 -3.24 -11.92
CA ARG A 71 -7.18 -4.02 -12.07
C ARG A 71 -7.84 -4.35 -10.73
N HIS A 72 -7.06 -4.41 -9.66
CA HIS A 72 -7.57 -4.63 -8.29
C HIS A 72 -7.96 -3.33 -7.59
N LEU A 73 -7.48 -2.16 -8.04
CA LEU A 73 -7.74 -0.84 -7.43
C LEU A 73 -9.25 -0.51 -7.23
N PRO A 74 -10.17 -0.86 -8.15
CA PRO A 74 -11.60 -0.61 -7.95
C PRO A 74 -12.22 -1.44 -6.81
N HIS A 75 -11.53 -2.48 -6.34
CA HIS A 75 -12.01 -3.41 -5.34
C HIS A 75 -11.32 -3.17 -4.00
N LYS A 76 -12.06 -3.28 -2.90
CA LYS A 76 -11.50 -3.15 -1.55
C LYS A 76 -10.79 -4.44 -1.14
N VAL A 77 -9.51 -4.56 -1.52
CA VAL A 77 -8.64 -5.67 -1.08
C VAL A 77 -8.07 -5.33 0.29
N THR A 78 -8.46 -6.06 1.33
CA THR A 78 -7.96 -5.88 2.70
C THR A 78 -6.83 -6.88 3.02
N PRO A 79 -6.02 -6.65 4.07
CA PRO A 79 -5.03 -7.62 4.53
C PRO A 79 -5.67 -8.96 4.90
N GLU A 80 -6.85 -8.94 5.52
CA GLU A 80 -7.60 -10.14 5.88
C GLU A 80 -8.03 -10.90 4.62
N GLY A 81 -8.54 -10.20 3.60
CA GLY A 81 -8.90 -10.81 2.32
C GLY A 81 -7.68 -11.39 1.59
N ALA A 82 -6.53 -10.69 1.60
CA ALA A 82 -5.31 -11.21 1.01
C ALA A 82 -4.78 -12.46 1.75
N ALA A 83 -4.89 -12.49 3.08
CA ALA A 83 -4.53 -13.65 3.89
C ALA A 83 -5.47 -14.84 3.62
N ALA A 84 -6.78 -14.60 3.55
CA ALA A 84 -7.76 -15.63 3.17
C ALA A 84 -7.47 -16.18 1.77
N TRP A 85 -7.18 -15.31 0.80
CA TRP A 85 -6.82 -15.71 -0.56
C TRP A 85 -5.58 -16.62 -0.59
N LEU A 86 -4.53 -16.25 0.17
CA LEU A 86 -3.31 -17.05 0.28
C LEU A 86 -3.59 -18.41 0.94
N SER A 87 -4.43 -18.46 1.96
CA SER A 87 -4.87 -19.70 2.61
C SER A 87 -5.61 -20.63 1.65
N CYS A 88 -6.57 -20.10 0.89
CA CYS A 88 -7.26 -20.86 -0.16
C CYS A 88 -6.29 -21.40 -1.21
N MET A 89 -5.32 -20.59 -1.64
CA MET A 89 -4.31 -20.99 -2.63
C MET A 89 -3.37 -22.07 -2.10
N GLU A 90 -2.88 -21.94 -0.88
CA GLU A 90 -2.04 -22.96 -0.22
C GLU A 90 -2.78 -24.30 -0.11
N SER A 91 -4.03 -24.25 0.34
CA SER A 91 -4.88 -25.43 0.42
C SER A 91 -5.23 -26.02 -0.94
N ALA A 92 -5.34 -25.23 -2.00
CA ALA A 92 -5.57 -25.76 -3.35
C ALA A 92 -4.33 -26.46 -3.91
N ILE A 93 -3.14 -25.90 -3.68
CA ILE A 93 -1.86 -26.51 -4.07
C ILE A 93 -1.63 -27.82 -3.32
N SER A 94 -2.02 -27.91 -2.04
CA SER A 94 -1.79 -29.12 -1.24
C SER A 94 -2.55 -30.35 -1.75
N GLU A 95 -3.69 -30.14 -2.43
CA GLU A 95 -4.53 -31.18 -3.04
C GLU A 95 -4.05 -31.62 -4.45
N LEU A 96 -3.05 -30.96 -5.02
CA LEU A 96 -2.49 -31.38 -6.31
C LEU A 96 -1.71 -32.69 -6.18
N PRO A 97 -1.79 -33.59 -7.18
CA PRO A 97 -1.09 -34.87 -7.20
C PRO A 97 0.38 -34.71 -7.63
N ILE A 98 1.11 -33.81 -6.98
CA ILE A 98 2.52 -33.49 -7.23
C ILE A 98 3.31 -33.55 -5.92
N ASP A 99 4.64 -33.58 -5.99
CA ASP A 99 5.49 -33.69 -4.82
C ASP A 99 5.49 -32.41 -3.96
N ASP A 100 5.75 -32.57 -2.66
CA ASP A 100 5.70 -31.45 -1.70
C ASP A 100 6.77 -30.38 -1.95
N SER A 101 7.90 -30.74 -2.58
CA SER A 101 8.91 -29.76 -2.95
C SER A 101 8.39 -28.83 -4.04
N PHE A 102 7.71 -29.41 -5.05
CA PHE A 102 7.12 -28.63 -6.12
C PHE A 102 5.92 -27.80 -5.63
N LYS A 103 5.09 -28.34 -4.72
CA LYS A 103 4.04 -27.56 -4.05
C LYS A 103 4.59 -26.30 -3.38
N ARG A 104 5.68 -26.43 -2.62
CA ARG A 104 6.35 -25.29 -1.98
C ARG A 104 6.88 -24.30 -3.03
N GLU A 105 7.53 -24.79 -4.08
CA GLU A 105 8.07 -23.96 -5.17
C GLU A 105 6.98 -23.11 -5.86
N ILE A 106 5.79 -23.68 -6.06
CA ILE A 106 4.64 -22.96 -6.61
C ILE A 106 4.16 -21.91 -5.60
N PHE A 107 3.94 -22.31 -4.35
CA PHE A 107 3.36 -21.45 -3.33
C PHE A 107 4.19 -20.18 -3.06
N ILE A 108 5.52 -20.29 -3.00
CA ILE A 108 6.42 -19.15 -2.70
C ILE A 108 6.31 -17.98 -3.70
N ARG A 109 5.68 -18.18 -4.86
CA ARG A 109 5.48 -17.12 -5.86
C ARG A 109 4.35 -16.15 -5.50
N PHE A 110 3.41 -16.57 -4.66
CA PHE A 110 2.19 -15.81 -4.40
C PHE A 110 2.29 -14.76 -3.28
N PRO A 111 2.95 -14.99 -2.12
CA PRO A 111 2.90 -14.05 -1.00
C PRO A 111 3.37 -12.63 -1.36
N HIS A 112 4.41 -12.52 -2.18
CA HIS A 112 4.88 -11.22 -2.64
C HIS A 112 3.85 -10.53 -3.54
N ALA A 113 3.26 -11.26 -4.50
CA ALA A 113 2.25 -10.72 -5.41
C ALA A 113 0.99 -10.29 -4.67
N ALA A 114 0.51 -11.08 -3.70
CA ALA A 114 -0.66 -10.76 -2.89
C ALA A 114 -0.45 -9.49 -2.05
N ARG A 115 0.72 -9.33 -1.43
CA ARG A 115 1.07 -8.12 -0.64
C ARG A 115 1.01 -6.83 -1.46
N HIS A 116 1.38 -6.88 -2.74
CA HIS A 116 1.31 -5.72 -3.62
C HIS A 116 -0.12 -5.27 -3.97
N MET A 117 -1.13 -6.07 -3.67
CA MET A 117 -2.53 -5.73 -3.95
C MET A 117 -3.15 -4.80 -2.89
N TYR A 118 -2.63 -4.79 -1.66
CA TYR A 118 -3.11 -3.94 -0.56
C TYR A 118 -1.92 -3.15 0.02
N LEU A 119 -1.62 -2.00 -0.57
CA LEU A 119 -0.54 -1.11 -0.11
C LEU A 119 -1.04 0.18 0.55
N PHE A 120 -2.35 0.29 0.77
CA PHE A 120 -2.87 1.37 1.58
C PHE A 120 -2.76 0.98 3.05
N PRO A 121 -2.28 1.89 3.93
CA PRO A 121 -2.46 1.66 5.35
C PRO A 121 -3.96 1.59 5.63
N ASP A 122 -4.48 0.37 5.89
CA ASP A 122 -5.91 0.13 6.14
C ASP A 122 -6.44 0.84 7.39
N ARG A 123 -5.52 1.37 8.20
CA ARG A 123 -5.82 2.22 9.34
C ARG A 123 -5.06 3.52 9.15
N LEU A 124 -5.78 4.64 9.19
CA LEU A 124 -5.18 5.91 9.57
C LEU A 124 -4.37 5.66 10.84
N ASP A 125 -3.11 6.08 10.86
CA ASP A 125 -2.26 5.90 12.03
C ASP A 125 -2.72 6.87 13.13
N ILE A 126 -3.72 6.44 13.90
CA ILE A 126 -4.35 7.23 14.97
C ILE A 126 -3.30 7.64 16.01
N LEU A 127 -2.27 6.81 16.22
CA LEU A 127 -1.16 7.15 17.09
C LEU A 127 -0.35 8.32 16.51
N LEU A 128 0.02 8.25 15.23
CA LEU A 128 0.74 9.35 14.56
C LEU A 128 -0.09 10.64 14.54
N ILE A 129 -1.40 10.57 14.30
CA ILE A 129 -2.31 11.73 14.39
C ILE A 129 -2.32 12.30 15.81
N GLY A 130 -2.43 11.44 16.82
CA GLY A 130 -2.37 11.85 18.22
C GLY A 130 -1.05 12.53 18.56
N LEU A 131 0.07 11.98 18.08
CA LEU A 131 1.41 12.57 18.24
C LEU A 131 1.51 13.92 17.54
N ILE A 132 1.04 14.06 16.30
CA ILE A 132 1.00 15.34 15.57
C ILE A 132 0.22 16.38 16.39
N LEU A 133 -0.99 16.05 16.85
CA LEU A 133 -1.81 16.99 17.63
C LEU A 133 -1.14 17.40 18.96
N ILE A 134 -0.57 16.45 19.68
CA ILE A 134 0.12 16.70 20.95
C ILE A 134 1.37 17.58 20.72
N PHE A 135 2.19 17.24 19.73
CA PHE A 135 3.43 17.95 19.45
C PHE A 135 3.17 19.34 18.85
N THR A 136 2.12 19.54 18.06
CA THR A 136 1.69 20.88 17.62
C THR A 136 1.26 21.73 18.80
N ALA A 137 0.51 21.18 19.76
CA ALA A 137 0.10 21.92 20.96
C ALA A 137 1.28 22.28 21.87
N LEU A 138 2.18 21.31 22.11
CA LEU A 138 3.40 21.52 22.89
C LEU A 138 4.37 22.49 22.21
N GLY A 139 4.54 22.35 20.89
CA GLY A 139 5.34 23.24 20.05
C GLY A 139 4.83 24.67 20.13
N THR A 140 3.54 24.89 19.89
CA THR A 140 2.91 26.22 20.00
C THR A 140 3.09 26.84 21.40
N TRP A 141 2.93 26.03 22.45
CA TRP A 141 3.17 26.49 23.83
C TRP A 141 4.63 26.87 24.08
N ALA A 142 5.57 26.04 23.63
CA ALA A 142 7.00 26.30 23.76
C ALA A 142 7.41 27.55 22.97
N CYS A 143 6.94 27.68 21.72
CA CYS A 143 7.14 28.89 20.90
C CYS A 143 6.67 30.13 21.65
N LYS A 144 5.48 30.12 22.26
CA LYS A 144 4.96 31.26 23.03
C LYS A 144 5.86 31.69 24.19
N ILE A 145 6.58 30.76 24.82
CA ILE A 145 7.53 31.05 25.90
C ILE A 145 8.81 31.63 25.29
N VAL A 146 9.36 30.92 24.31
CA VAL A 146 10.67 31.20 23.72
C VAL A 146 10.68 32.49 22.90
N LEU A 147 9.59 32.82 22.20
CA LEU A 147 9.43 34.06 21.44
C LEU A 147 9.60 35.32 22.31
N LYS A 148 9.35 35.23 23.63
CA LYS A 148 9.58 36.35 24.56
C LYS A 148 11.05 36.64 24.79
N GLU A 149 11.91 35.64 24.70
CA GLU A 149 13.34 35.74 24.97
C GLU A 149 14.18 35.81 23.69
N TRP A 150 13.77 35.12 22.62
CA TRP A 150 14.58 34.93 21.42
C TRP A 150 14.16 35.81 20.24
N GLY A 151 13.09 36.60 20.38
CA GLY A 151 12.55 37.44 19.30
C GLY A 151 11.63 36.65 18.35
N HIS A 152 11.21 37.30 17.26
CA HIS A 152 10.30 36.70 16.28
C HIS A 152 11.02 35.67 15.42
N ASP A 153 10.40 34.50 15.27
CA ASP A 153 10.77 33.41 14.35
C ASP A 153 12.24 32.90 14.46
N PRO A 154 12.61 32.30 15.61
CA PRO A 154 13.94 31.75 15.76
C PRO A 154 14.08 30.45 14.96
N SER A 155 15.01 30.44 14.01
CA SER A 155 15.43 29.27 13.20
C SER A 155 15.96 28.06 14.00
N LYS A 156 15.86 28.09 15.33
CA LYS A 156 16.21 27.01 16.26
C LYS A 156 14.99 26.15 16.61
N ILE A 157 13.78 26.61 16.27
CA ILE A 157 12.55 25.83 16.40
C ILE A 157 12.51 24.90 15.17
N VAL A 158 12.46 23.60 15.44
CA VAL A 158 12.51 22.51 14.44
C VAL A 158 11.26 21.61 14.59
N MET A 159 10.38 21.98 15.51
CA MET A 159 9.20 21.21 15.88
C MET A 159 8.17 21.20 14.74
N ASP A 160 7.99 22.36 14.14
CA ASP A 160 7.29 22.62 12.89
C ASP A 160 7.75 21.71 11.73
N GLU A 161 9.06 21.60 11.51
CA GLU A 161 9.63 20.73 10.48
C GLU A 161 9.35 19.24 10.75
N THR A 162 9.46 18.84 12.02
CA THR A 162 9.21 17.46 12.45
C THR A 162 7.75 17.08 12.21
N ILE A 163 6.83 18.00 12.52
CA ILE A 163 5.38 17.81 12.33
C ILE A 163 5.03 17.80 10.85
N GLY A 164 5.60 18.69 10.04
CA GLY A 164 5.41 18.70 8.58
C GLY A 164 5.80 17.36 7.95
N VAL A 165 6.96 16.81 8.32
CA VAL A 165 7.36 15.46 7.86
C VAL A 165 6.38 14.39 8.32
N TRP A 166 5.93 14.41 9.58
CA TRP A 166 4.94 13.44 10.06
C TRP A 166 3.61 13.51 9.30
N ILE A 167 3.16 14.71 8.93
CA ILE A 167 1.97 14.91 8.10
C ILE A 167 2.15 14.26 6.73
N THR A 168 3.32 14.44 6.08
CA THR A 168 3.58 13.80 4.78
C THR A 168 3.54 12.27 4.85
N LEU A 169 3.88 11.69 6.01
CA LEU A 169 3.91 10.24 6.24
C LEU A 169 2.55 9.64 6.60
N LEU A 170 1.52 10.44 6.94
CA LEU A 170 0.19 9.94 7.33
C LEU A 170 -0.47 9.04 6.27
N PHE A 171 -0.17 9.28 5.00
CA PHE A 171 -0.81 8.59 3.87
C PHE A 171 0.12 7.64 3.12
N ILE A 172 1.35 7.47 3.62
CA ILE A 172 2.40 6.70 2.95
C ILE A 172 2.81 5.54 3.87
N PRO A 173 2.94 4.31 3.37
CA PRO A 173 3.40 3.18 4.19
C PRO A 173 4.79 3.46 4.77
N PHE A 174 5.03 3.11 6.04
CA PHE A 174 6.29 3.40 6.71
C PHE A 174 7.49 2.71 6.01
N ASN A 175 8.39 3.52 5.46
CA ASN A 175 9.66 3.08 4.86
C ASN A 175 10.69 4.20 5.04
N HIS A 176 11.92 3.87 5.44
CA HIS A 176 12.99 4.84 5.63
C HIS A 176 13.24 5.70 4.38
N TRP A 177 13.07 5.15 3.18
CA TRP A 177 13.21 5.91 1.93
C TRP A 177 12.13 7.00 1.79
N TYR A 178 10.90 6.73 2.23
CA TYR A 178 9.83 7.73 2.22
C TYR A 178 10.01 8.79 3.29
N ILE A 179 10.69 8.48 4.40
CA ILE A 179 11.07 9.48 5.41
C ILE A 179 12.07 10.47 4.79
N TRP A 180 13.12 9.98 4.12
CA TRP A 180 14.10 10.84 3.46
C TRP A 180 13.49 11.65 2.30
N LEU A 181 12.65 11.02 1.49
CA LEU A 181 11.95 11.69 0.41
C LEU A 181 10.96 12.74 0.95
N GLY A 182 10.18 12.39 1.97
CA GLY A 182 9.22 13.27 2.64
C GLY A 182 9.92 14.48 3.26
N PHE A 183 11.02 14.27 3.96
CA PHE A 183 11.87 15.36 4.48
C PHE A 183 12.39 16.26 3.35
N GLY A 184 12.93 15.68 2.28
CA GLY A 184 13.46 16.46 1.16
C GLY A 184 12.39 17.28 0.43
N LEU A 185 11.22 16.68 0.19
CA LEU A 185 10.08 17.37 -0.44
C LEU A 185 9.49 18.44 0.47
N PHE A 186 9.27 18.13 1.76
CA PHE A 186 8.82 19.09 2.74
C PHE A 186 9.74 20.31 2.79
N ARG A 187 11.06 20.11 2.91
CA ARG A 187 12.04 21.21 2.89
C ARG A 187 12.00 22.03 1.60
N LEU A 188 11.79 21.38 0.47
CA LEU A 188 11.66 22.09 -0.80
C LEU A 188 10.44 23.01 -0.79
N PHE A 189 9.29 22.54 -0.29
CA PHE A 189 8.05 23.32 -0.25
C PHE A 189 8.05 24.39 0.85
N ASP A 190 8.62 24.11 2.01
CA ASP A 190 8.84 25.06 3.09
C ASP A 190 9.71 26.26 2.62
N ILE A 191 10.82 25.99 1.90
CA ILE A 191 11.66 27.08 1.35
C ILE A 191 10.96 27.81 0.20
N TRP A 192 10.30 27.08 -0.69
CA TRP A 192 9.73 27.65 -1.90
C TRP A 192 8.40 28.39 -1.65
N LYS A 193 7.62 27.98 -0.64
CA LYS A 193 6.26 28.42 -0.30
C LYS A 193 5.39 28.72 -1.55
N PRO A 194 5.24 27.77 -2.49
CA PRO A 194 4.34 27.97 -3.63
C PRO A 194 2.89 28.12 -3.11
N LEU A 195 2.03 28.83 -3.86
CA LEU A 195 0.59 29.05 -3.52
C LEU A 195 0.24 30.24 -2.61
N GLY A 196 1.17 31.18 -2.39
CA GLY A 196 0.83 32.47 -1.75
C GLY A 196 0.69 32.41 -0.23
N ILE A 197 1.17 31.34 0.39
CA ILE A 197 1.23 31.13 1.86
C ILE A 197 1.88 32.33 2.57
N ARG A 198 2.92 32.92 1.97
CA ARG A 198 3.60 34.15 2.44
C ARG A 198 2.64 35.30 2.79
N THR A 199 1.51 35.42 2.09
CA THR A 199 0.54 36.52 2.28
C THR A 199 -0.38 36.33 3.49
N ILE A 200 -0.54 35.08 3.96
CA ILE A 200 -1.33 34.71 5.15
C ILE A 200 -0.46 34.88 6.39
N ASP A 201 0.78 34.41 6.26
CA ASP A 201 1.92 34.53 7.17
C ASP A 201 2.10 35.99 7.68
N ASP A 202 2.25 36.94 6.74
CA ASP A 202 2.45 38.37 7.03
C ASP A 202 1.28 39.04 7.80
N LYS A 203 0.07 38.47 7.74
CA LYS A 203 -1.14 39.05 8.34
C LYS A 203 -1.45 38.52 9.73
N MET A 204 -0.98 37.33 10.07
CA MET A 204 -1.27 36.68 11.35
C MET A 204 -0.01 36.62 12.20
N GLN A 205 0.37 37.70 12.87
CA GLN A 205 1.56 37.72 13.75
C GLN A 205 1.28 37.03 15.10
N SER A 206 1.15 35.69 15.13
CA SER A 206 0.83 34.94 16.35
C SER A 206 1.66 33.67 16.48
N ALA A 207 1.86 33.14 17.70
CA ALA A 207 2.58 31.87 17.88
C ALA A 207 1.91 30.67 17.16
N PHE A 208 0.64 30.82 16.78
CA PHE A 208 -0.07 29.84 15.96
C PHE A 208 0.28 29.94 14.47
N SER A 209 0.66 31.11 13.94
CA SER A 209 1.06 31.25 12.53
C SER A 209 2.34 30.49 12.26
N VAL A 210 3.36 30.68 13.11
CA VAL A 210 4.66 29.99 13.03
C VAL A 210 4.50 28.47 12.91
N MET A 211 3.49 27.90 13.58
CA MET A 211 3.19 26.47 13.52
C MET A 211 2.30 26.08 12.33
N LEU A 212 1.47 27.00 11.83
CA LEU A 212 0.54 26.79 10.73
C LEU A 212 1.24 26.91 9.37
N ASP A 213 2.24 27.77 9.24
CA ASP A 213 2.93 28.03 7.97
C ASP A 213 3.56 26.76 7.40
N ASP A 214 4.08 25.90 8.28
CA ASP A 214 4.77 24.66 7.91
C ASP A 214 3.83 23.45 7.85
N ILE A 215 2.68 23.48 8.52
CA ILE A 215 1.62 22.48 8.35
C ILE A 215 0.98 22.59 6.95
N LEU A 216 1.00 23.80 6.37
CA LEU A 216 0.38 24.11 5.08
C LEU A 216 1.33 23.99 3.88
N ALA A 217 2.64 23.91 4.11
CA ALA A 217 3.68 23.74 3.09
C ALA A 217 3.70 22.32 2.50
#